data_AF-A0A7C2PJ54-F1
#
_entry.id   AF-A0A7C2PJ54-F1
#
_cell.length_a   1.000
_cell.length_b   1.000
_cell.length_c   1.000
_cell.angle_alpha   90.00
_cell.angle_beta   90.00
_cell.angle_gamma   90.00
#
_symmetry.space_group_name_H-M   'P 1'
#
loop_
_entity.id
_entity.type
_entity.pdbx_description
1 polymer ?
#
loop_
_entity_poly.entity_id
_entity_poly.type
_entity_poly.pdbx_seq_one_letter_code
_entity_poly.pdbx_strand_id
1 'polypeptide(L)' 'MSKIVLFTGGARSGKSRCAEHYAARLSEQIVYIATATAGDDEMRERIAHHRARRPATWQTIEAPVGVA' A
#
# COMPACT_ATOMS: atom_id res chain seq x y z
N MET A 1 -16.73 16.39 4.44
CA MET A 1 -17.08 14.96 4.55
C MET A 1 -15.87 14.12 4.18
N SER A 2 -15.54 13.11 4.96
CA SER A 2 -14.52 12.12 4.62
C SER A 2 -15.06 11.17 3.53
N LYS A 3 -14.23 10.84 2.55
CA LYS A 3 -14.57 9.95 1.43
C LYS A 3 -13.79 8.65 1.54
N ILE A 4 -14.48 7.52 1.47
CA ILE A 4 -13.87 6.19 1.43
C ILE A 4 -13.92 5.69 -0.01
N VAL A 5 -12.80 5.16 -0.51
CA VAL A 5 -12.70 4.57 -1.86
C VAL A 5 -12.15 3.16 -1.74
N LEU A 6 -12.88 2.18 -2.28
CA LEU A 6 -12.49 0.77 -2.26
C LEU A 6 -11.94 0.34 -3.62
N PHE A 7 -10.72 -0.18 -3.64
CA PHE A 7 -10.10 -0.78 -4.82
C PHE A 7 -10.09 -2.30 -4.66
N THR A 8 -10.83 -3.01 -5.53
CA THR A 8 -10.94 -4.48 -5.51
C THR A 8 -10.51 -5.10 -6.84
N GLY A 9 -10.29 -6.41 -6.83
CA GLY A 9 -9.88 -7.20 -7.99
C GLY A 9 -8.97 -8.38 -7.62
N GLY A 10 -8.76 -9.27 -8.59
CA GLY A 10 -8.00 -10.51 -8.42
C GLY A 10 -6.56 -10.32 -7.93
N ALA A 11 -5.88 -11.44 -7.65
CA ALA A 11 -4.46 -11.42 -7.35
C ALA A 11 -3.68 -10.82 -8.54
N ARG A 12 -2.69 -9.96 -8.25
CA ARG A 12 -1.82 -9.32 -9.25
C ARG A 12 -2.55 -8.43 -10.30
N SER A 13 -3.80 -8.02 -10.07
CA SER A 13 -4.55 -7.12 -10.96
C SER A 13 -4.10 -5.65 -10.97
N GLY A 14 -3.10 -5.29 -10.16
CA GLY A 14 -2.61 -3.90 -10.08
C GLY A 14 -3.39 -2.97 -9.14
N LYS A 15 -4.37 -3.47 -8.38
CA LYS A 15 -5.20 -2.66 -7.46
C LYS A 15 -4.42 -1.73 -6.52
N SER A 16 -3.33 -2.22 -5.91
CA SER A 16 -2.50 -1.38 -5.03
C SER A 16 -1.85 -0.21 -5.78
N ARG A 17 -1.43 -0.42 -7.03
CA ARG A 17 -0.86 0.64 -7.88
C ARG A 17 -1.90 1.70 -8.22
N CYS A 18 -3.13 1.28 -8.53
CA CYS A 18 -4.23 2.21 -8.79
C CYS A 18 -4.58 3.04 -7.54
N ALA A 19 -4.63 2.41 -6.37
CA ALA A 19 -4.88 3.10 -5.10
C ALA A 19 -3.76 4.09 -4.76
N GLU A 20 -2.49 3.71 -4.98
CA GLU A 20 -1.33 4.58 -4.78
C GLU A 20 -1.36 5.80 -5.70
N HIS A 21 -1.61 5.61 -7.01
CA HIS A 21 -1.75 6.73 -7.95
C HIS A 21 -2.93 7.65 -7.62
N TYR A 22 -4.05 7.08 -7.14
CA TYR A 22 -5.20 7.86 -6.72
C TYR A 22 -4.85 8.72 -5.50
N ALA A 23 -4.23 8.12 -4.48
CA ALA A 23 -3.81 8.82 -3.26
C ALA A 23 -2.82 9.96 -3.58
N ALA A 24 -1.82 9.69 -4.42
CA ALA A 24 -0.79 10.66 -4.83
C ALA A 24 -1.37 11.94 -5.45
N ARG A 25 -2.57 11.87 -6.03
CA ARG A 25 -3.26 13.02 -6.64
C ARG A 25 -4.09 13.84 -5.66
N LEU A 26 -4.31 13.33 -4.45
CA LEU A 26 -5.13 13.97 -3.42
C LEU A 26 -4.31 14.76 -2.42
N SER A 27 -3.09 14.31 -2.11
CA SER A 27 -2.25 14.90 -1.06
C SER A 27 -0.79 14.53 -1.27
N GLU A 28 0.11 15.42 -0.85
CA GLU A 28 1.54 15.12 -0.72
C GLU A 28 1.85 14.42 0.62
N GLN A 29 1.00 14.63 1.63
CA GLN A 29 1.08 13.97 2.94
C GLN A 29 0.20 12.73 2.93
N ILE A 30 0.83 11.56 2.83
CA ILE A 30 0.16 10.27 2.73
C ILE A 30 0.73 9.32 3.78
N VAL A 31 -0.18 8.69 4.52
CA VAL A 31 0.12 7.56 5.41
C VAL A 31 -0.29 6.27 4.69
N TYR A 32 0.69 5.41 4.42
CA TYR A 32 0.49 4.08 3.84
C TYR A 32 0.52 3.03 4.93
N ILE A 33 -0.59 2.33 5.14
CA ILE A 33 -0.66 1.21 6.08
C ILE A 33 -0.47 -0.10 5.30
N ALA A 34 0.68 -0.75 5.50
CA ALA A 34 1.01 -2.03 4.89
C ALA A 34 0.65 -3.17 5.84
N THR A 35 -0.29 -4.04 5.44
CA THR A 35 -0.78 -5.16 6.25
C THR A 35 -0.20 -6.52 5.82
N ALA A 36 0.65 -6.55 4.78
CA ALA A 36 1.21 -7.78 4.26
C ALA A 36 2.33 -8.33 5.16
N THR A 37 2.34 -9.65 5.37
CA THR A 37 3.42 -10.36 6.07
C THR A 37 4.11 -11.29 5.10
N ALA A 38 5.45 -11.36 5.12
CA ALA A 38 6.18 -12.28 4.26
C ALA A 38 6.09 -13.73 4.77
N GLY A 39 5.31 -14.59 4.09
CA GLY A 39 5.23 -16.02 4.39
C GLY A 39 6.31 -16.86 3.69
N ASP A 40 6.79 -16.41 2.53
CA ASP A 40 7.77 -17.08 1.67
C ASP A 40 8.70 -16.05 0.98
N ASP A 41 9.69 -16.53 0.22
CA ASP A 41 10.63 -15.68 -0.53
C ASP A 41 9.94 -14.84 -1.61
N GLU A 42 8.96 -15.40 -2.32
CA GLU A 42 8.20 -14.67 -3.34
C GLU A 42 7.52 -13.44 -2.70
N MET A 43 6.91 -13.62 -1.54
CA MET A 43 6.24 -12.53 -0.83
C MET A 43 7.23 -11.53 -0.24
N ARG A 44 8.42 -11.97 0.20
CA ARG A 44 9.52 -11.06 0.61
C ARG A 44 9.92 -10.14 -0.53
N GLU A 45 10.23 -10.70 -1.69
CA GLU A 45 10.62 -9.93 -2.88
C GLU A 45 9.50 -8.97 -3.31
N ARG A 46 8.25 -9.44 -3.27
CA ARG A 46 7.10 -8.60 -3.61
C ARG A 46 6.92 -7.45 -2.62
N ILE A 47 7.09 -7.68 -1.32
CA ILE A 47 7.04 -6.61 -0.31
C ILE A 47 8.17 -5.61 -0.57
N ALA A 48 9.38 -6.08 -0.86
CA ALA A 48 10.52 -5.21 -1.19
C ALA A 48 10.23 -4.35 -2.42
N HIS A 49 9.68 -4.92 -3.49
CA HIS A 49 9.27 -4.17 -4.68
C HIS A 49 8.19 -3.14 -4.36
N HIS A 50 7.20 -3.47 -3.52
CA HIS A 50 6.18 -2.49 -3.11
C HIS A 50 6.78 -1.35 -2.29
N ARG A 51 7.71 -1.65 -1.37
CA ARG A 51 8.41 -0.63 -0.58
C ARG A 51 9.23 0.30 -1.47
N ALA A 52 9.99 -0.26 -2.42
CA ALA A 52 10.81 0.51 -3.35
C ALA A 52 9.99 1.42 -4.28
N ARG A 53 8.76 1.04 -4.62
CA ARG A 53 7.87 1.84 -5.48
C ARG A 53 7.25 3.05 -4.75
N ARG A 54 7.06 2.97 -3.44
CA ARG A 54 6.41 4.04 -2.69
C ARG A 54 7.31 5.28 -2.65
N PRO A 55 6.77 6.50 -2.82
CA PRO A 55 7.55 7.72 -2.63
C PRO A 55 8.12 7.79 -1.21
N ALA A 56 9.38 8.20 -1.08
CA ALA A 56 10.03 8.38 0.22
C ALA A 56 9.36 9.46 1.09
N THR A 57 8.57 10.34 0.49
CA THR A 57 7.76 11.35 1.18
C THR A 57 6.56 10.76 1.93
N TRP A 58 6.19 9.51 1.64
CA TRP A 58 5.07 8.86 2.30
C TRP A 58 5.51 8.25 3.63
N GLN A 59 4.72 8.48 4.66
CA GLN A 59 4.89 7.76 5.91
C GLN A 59 4.36 6.34 5.72
N THR A 60 5.22 5.34 5.80
CA THR A 60 4.80 3.93 5.77
C THR A 60 4.72 3.39 7.19
N ILE A 61 3.58 2.77 7.52
CA ILE A 61 3.36 2.03 8.76
C ILE A 61 3.15 0.57 8.37
N GLU A 62 4.05 -0.30 8.79
CA GLU A 62 3.93 -1.75 8.61
C GLU A 62 3.15 -2.30 9.82
N ALA A 63 1.87 -2.63 9.61
CA ALA A 63 0.96 -3.09 10.65
C ALA A 63 0.14 -4.29 10.14
N PRO A 64 0.68 -5.52 10.21
CA PRO A 64 -0.01 -6.73 9.76
C PRO A 64 -1.35 -6.99 10.47
N VAL A 65 -1.43 -6.62 11.75
CA VAL A 65 -2.60 -6.75 12.62
C VAL A 65 -2.66 -5.58 13.60
N GLY A 66 -3.83 -5.33 14.21
CA GLY A 66 -3.94 -4.44 15.38
C GLY A 66 -3.55 -2.98 15.12
N VAL A 67 -4.02 -2.40 14.01
CA VAL A 67 -3.91 -0.95 13.80
C VAL A 67 -4.74 -0.25 14.88
N ALA A 68 -4.08 0.40 15.84
CA ALA A 68 -4.68 1.11 16.96
C ALA A 68 -4.78 2.62 16.68
#